data_AF-A0A942AMM0-F1
#
_entry.id   AF-A0A942AMM0-F1
#
_cell.length_a   1.000
_cell.length_b   1.000
_cell.length_c   1.000
_cell.angle_alpha   90.00
_cell.angle_beta   90.00
_cell.angle_gamma   90.00
#
_symmetry.space_group_name_H-M   'P 1'
#
loop_
_entity.id
_entity.type
_entity.pdbx_description
1 polymer ?
#
loop_
_entity_poly.entity_id
_entity_poly.type
_entity_poly.pdbx_seq_one_letter_code
_entity_poly.pdbx_strand_id
1 'polypeptide(L)'
;MKKISTVFISCILLLALLTITAFADYSSDISSVMSSYRLNNYSCESAPQQKVNGTYRTVEMLEIIAKEVDTGNKYTSDISSVMSNYRLSNYSCESAVQQAVNGFYRSVEMLEIIAKALDKNNKYTSDISSVMSSYRLNNYSCNGAPQQQANGAYRMVEMLEIIAKELDTNGKYTSDISSIMSSYRLNNYSCSGAPQQVANGTYRTVELLEIIAKEVDTKGKYTSDISSVMSSYRLNNYSCDSAVQQAVNGTYRTVELLEIIAKCFADNAGRI
;
A
#
# COMPACT_ATOMS: atom_id res chain seq x y z
N MET A 1 -33.75 -42.48 26.37
CA MET A 1 -32.37 -42.04 26.03
C MET A 1 -32.15 -41.56 24.59
N LYS A 2 -33.08 -41.72 23.62
CA LYS A 2 -32.84 -41.32 22.22
C LYS A 2 -32.98 -39.80 21.90
N LYS A 3 -33.65 -39.00 22.75
CA LYS A 3 -33.92 -37.57 22.45
C LYS A 3 -32.78 -36.60 22.78
N ILE A 4 -31.82 -37.00 23.63
CA ILE A 4 -30.73 -36.11 24.08
C ILE A 4 -29.61 -36.04 23.03
N SER A 5 -29.34 -37.13 22.30
CA SER A 5 -28.33 -37.13 21.22
C SER A 5 -28.70 -36.24 20.03
N THR A 6 -29.99 -36.13 19.69
CA THR A 6 -30.41 -35.33 18.52
C THR A 6 -30.27 -33.83 18.76
N VAL A 7 -30.48 -33.37 20.00
CA VAL A 7 -30.31 -31.96 20.39
C VAL A 7 -28.83 -31.58 20.44
N PHE A 8 -27.97 -32.46 20.95
CA PHE A 8 -26.52 -32.22 20.98
C PHE A 8 -25.90 -32.14 19.57
N ILE A 9 -26.29 -33.03 18.66
CA ILE A 9 -25.81 -33.00 17.27
C ILE A 9 -26.31 -31.75 16.55
N SER A 10 -27.55 -31.33 16.80
CA SER A 10 -28.12 -30.12 16.20
C SER A 10 -27.43 -28.85 16.72
N CYS A 11 -27.07 -28.77 18.00
CA CYS A 11 -26.31 -27.65 18.55
C CYS A 11 -24.86 -27.60 18.05
N ILE A 12 -24.21 -28.74 17.82
CA ILE A 12 -22.84 -28.79 17.26
C ILE A 12 -22.86 -28.38 15.79
N LEU A 13 -23.85 -28.81 15.01
CA LEU A 13 -24.06 -28.32 13.63
C LEU A 13 -24.42 -26.84 13.59
N LEU A 14 -25.23 -26.35 14.53
CA LEU A 14 -25.55 -24.93 14.63
C LEU A 14 -24.34 -24.09 15.06
N LEU A 15 -23.50 -24.58 15.98
CA LEU A 15 -22.23 -23.93 16.34
C LEU A 15 -21.23 -23.97 15.19
N ALA A 16 -21.17 -25.07 14.43
CA ALA A 16 -20.32 -25.17 13.24
C ALA A 16 -20.83 -24.30 12.07
N LEU A 17 -22.15 -24.07 11.96
CA LEU A 17 -22.74 -23.10 11.02
C LEU A 17 -22.59 -21.65 11.51
N LEU A 18 -22.56 -21.40 12.83
CA LEU A 18 -22.31 -20.07 13.41
C LEU A 18 -20.83 -19.67 13.35
N THR A 19 -19.92 -20.60 13.07
CA THR A 19 -18.51 -20.32 12.73
C THR A 19 -18.27 -20.13 11.23
N ILE A 20 -19.32 -20.03 10.41
CA ILE A 20 -19.18 -19.36 9.11
C ILE A 20 -19.04 -17.88 9.44
N THR A 21 -17.83 -17.51 9.86
CA THR A 21 -17.34 -16.14 9.77
C THR A 21 -17.70 -15.68 8.37
N ALA A 22 -18.49 -14.61 8.26
CA ALA A 22 -18.67 -13.91 7.00
C ALA A 22 -17.27 -13.54 6.53
N PHE A 23 -16.66 -14.39 5.70
CA PHE A 23 -15.42 -14.07 5.05
C PHE A 23 -15.77 -12.86 4.19
N ALA A 24 -15.18 -11.70 4.51
CA ALA A 24 -15.16 -10.60 3.56
C ALA A 24 -14.69 -11.20 2.23
N ASP A 25 -15.44 -10.97 1.16
CA ASP A 25 -15.03 -11.45 -0.15
C ASP A 25 -13.89 -10.55 -0.62
N TYR A 26 -12.67 -10.89 -0.18
CA TYR A 26 -11.44 -10.16 -0.48
C TYR A 26 -11.22 -10.03 -1.99
N SER A 27 -11.64 -11.04 -2.76
CA SER A 27 -11.60 -10.98 -4.23
C SER A 27 -12.53 -9.89 -4.76
N SER A 28 -13.74 -9.79 -4.22
CA SER A 28 -14.69 -8.71 -4.56
C SER A 28 -14.16 -7.33 -4.15
N ASP A 29 -13.57 -7.18 -2.97
CA ASP A 29 -13.01 -5.89 -2.51
C ASP A 29 -11.87 -5.43 -3.43
N ILE A 30 -10.90 -6.31 -3.72
CA ILE A 30 -9.81 -6.04 -4.65
C ILE A 30 -10.36 -5.70 -6.05
N SER A 31 -11.32 -6.47 -6.54
CA SER A 31 -11.95 -6.25 -7.85
C SER A 31 -12.71 -4.93 -7.92
N SER A 32 -13.35 -4.52 -6.83
CA SER A 32 -14.09 -3.25 -6.73
C SER A 32 -13.13 -2.05 -6.81
N VAL A 33 -12.02 -2.09 -6.06
CA VAL A 33 -10.96 -1.07 -6.14
C VAL A 33 -10.39 -1.00 -7.56
N MET A 34 -10.07 -2.14 -8.17
CA MET A 34 -9.48 -2.17 -9.51
C MET A 34 -10.47 -1.75 -10.61
N SER A 35 -11.76 -2.04 -10.46
CA SER A 35 -12.80 -1.56 -11.37
C SER A 35 -12.91 -0.04 -11.31
N SER A 36 -12.92 0.51 -10.10
CA SER A 36 -12.93 1.96 -9.86
C SER A 36 -11.66 2.64 -10.36
N TYR A 37 -10.49 2.00 -10.21
CA TYR A 37 -9.23 2.48 -10.76
C TYR A 37 -9.27 2.60 -12.28
N ARG A 38 -9.71 1.54 -12.97
CA ARG A 38 -9.79 1.49 -14.45
C ARG A 38 -10.82 2.49 -14.99
N LEU A 39 -12.01 2.54 -14.39
CA LEU A 39 -13.08 3.46 -14.80
C LEU A 39 -12.62 4.92 -14.68
N ASN A 40 -12.06 5.28 -13.52
CA ASN A 40 -11.61 6.65 -13.28
C ASN A 40 -10.42 7.03 -14.15
N ASN A 41 -9.51 6.08 -14.43
CA ASN A 41 -8.39 6.34 -15.33
C ASN A 41 -8.88 6.66 -16.74
N TYR A 42 -9.89 5.94 -17.24
CA TYR A 42 -10.50 6.22 -18.55
C TYR A 42 -11.10 7.64 -18.62
N SER A 43 -11.62 8.16 -17.52
CA SER A 43 -12.24 9.50 -17.46
C SER A 43 -11.30 10.64 -17.04
N CYS A 44 -10.03 10.37 -16.71
CA CYS A 44 -9.11 11.42 -16.26
C CYS A 44 -8.59 12.24 -17.44
N GLU A 45 -8.74 13.57 -17.37
CA GLU A 45 -8.32 14.49 -18.44
C GLU A 45 -6.95 15.14 -18.18
N SER A 46 -6.36 14.93 -17.00
CA SER A 46 -5.10 15.59 -16.61
C SER A 46 -4.22 14.75 -15.68
N ALA A 47 -2.91 14.97 -15.75
CA ALA A 47 -1.93 14.29 -14.90
C ALA A 47 -2.17 14.49 -13.37
N PRO A 48 -2.57 15.69 -12.88
CA PRO A 48 -2.95 15.85 -11.48
C PRO A 48 -4.13 14.97 -11.06
N GLN A 49 -5.19 14.87 -11.88
CA GLN A 49 -6.33 14.00 -11.59
C GLN A 49 -5.94 12.52 -11.64
N GLN A 50 -5.12 12.12 -12.60
CA GLN A 50 -4.59 10.77 -12.68
C GLN A 50 -3.81 10.41 -11.40
N LYS A 51 -2.98 11.33 -10.91
CA LYS A 51 -2.22 11.16 -9.67
C LYS A 51 -3.13 11.01 -8.45
N VAL A 52 -4.19 11.82 -8.34
CA VAL A 52 -5.21 11.67 -7.27
C VAL A 52 -5.86 10.29 -7.33
N ASN A 53 -6.29 9.85 -8.51
CA ASN A 53 -6.91 8.54 -8.67
C ASN A 53 -5.94 7.44 -8.21
N GLY A 54 -4.67 7.50 -8.62
CA GLY A 54 -3.67 6.53 -8.21
C GLY A 54 -3.43 6.53 -6.70
N THR A 55 -3.29 7.69 -6.05
CA THR A 55 -3.05 7.74 -4.60
C THR A 55 -4.26 7.30 -3.79
N TYR A 56 -5.47 7.52 -4.29
CA TYR A 56 -6.71 7.03 -3.65
C TYR A 56 -6.80 5.52 -3.68
N ARG A 57 -6.54 4.92 -4.84
CA ARG A 57 -6.54 3.45 -5.00
C ARG A 57 -5.40 2.80 -4.23
N THR A 58 -4.28 3.51 -4.06
CA THR A 58 -3.20 3.10 -3.17
C THR A 58 -3.70 2.96 -1.73
N VAL A 59 -4.40 3.96 -1.19
CA VAL A 59 -4.94 3.91 0.18
C VAL A 59 -5.94 2.76 0.35
N GLU A 60 -6.86 2.59 -0.59
CA GLU A 60 -7.88 1.53 -0.53
C GLU A 60 -7.26 0.12 -0.62
N MET A 61 -6.25 -0.06 -1.48
CA MET A 61 -5.56 -1.35 -1.56
C MET A 61 -4.74 -1.63 -0.29
N LEU A 62 -4.11 -0.60 0.28
CA LEU A 62 -3.42 -0.71 1.57
C LEU A 62 -4.39 -1.01 2.72
N GLU A 63 -5.63 -0.52 2.69
CA GLU A 63 -6.66 -0.90 3.67
C GLU A 63 -6.94 -2.40 3.62
N ILE A 64 -7.10 -2.96 2.41
CA ILE A 64 -7.32 -4.39 2.21
C ILE A 64 -6.13 -5.19 2.75
N ILE A 65 -4.91 -4.80 2.40
CA ILE A 65 -3.68 -5.45 2.89
C ILE A 65 -3.60 -5.35 4.42
N ALA A 66 -3.85 -4.17 5.01
CA ALA A 66 -3.82 -3.96 6.45
C ALA A 66 -4.78 -4.88 7.19
N LYS A 67 -6.02 -5.03 6.70
CA LYS A 67 -7.01 -5.96 7.26
C LYS A 67 -6.57 -7.42 7.13
N GLU A 68 -5.89 -7.78 6.04
CA GLU A 68 -5.42 -9.14 5.83
C GLU A 68 -4.24 -9.50 6.74
N VAL A 69 -3.29 -8.57 6.92
CA VAL A 69 -2.15 -8.80 7.82
C VAL A 69 -2.51 -8.69 9.31
N ASP A 70 -3.56 -7.94 9.67
CA ASP A 70 -4.08 -7.81 11.04
C ASP A 70 -4.90 -9.03 11.49
N THR A 71 -4.26 -10.21 11.45
CA THR A 71 -4.87 -11.51 11.80
C THR A 71 -5.47 -11.59 13.21
N GLY A 72 -5.12 -10.67 14.11
CA GLY A 72 -5.65 -10.58 15.48
C GLY A 72 -6.66 -9.46 15.70
N ASN A 73 -7.05 -8.72 14.66
CA ASN A 73 -7.91 -7.53 14.74
C ASN A 73 -7.39 -6.46 15.74
N LYS A 74 -6.07 -6.41 15.97
CA LYS A 74 -5.44 -5.49 16.93
C LYS A 74 -5.50 -4.05 16.43
N TYR A 75 -5.44 -3.87 15.11
CA TYR A 75 -5.35 -2.57 14.45
C TYR A 75 -6.64 -2.16 13.74
N THR A 76 -7.73 -2.92 13.88
CA THR A 76 -9.03 -2.64 13.23
C THR A 76 -9.54 -1.21 13.50
N SER A 77 -9.38 -0.71 14.73
CA SER A 77 -9.75 0.67 15.08
C SER A 77 -8.85 1.69 14.39
N ASP A 78 -7.54 1.43 14.31
CA ASP A 78 -6.58 2.33 13.67
C ASP A 78 -6.85 2.41 12.17
N ILE A 79 -7.07 1.27 11.51
CA ILE A 79 -7.46 1.17 10.10
C ILE A 79 -8.73 2.00 9.84
N SER A 80 -9.76 1.81 10.69
CA SER A 80 -11.03 2.52 10.57
C SER A 80 -10.88 4.04 10.76
N SER A 81 -10.00 4.46 11.68
CA SER A 81 -9.68 5.87 11.92
C SER A 81 -9.00 6.51 10.71
N VAL A 82 -7.99 5.84 10.13
CA VAL A 82 -7.30 6.30 8.91
C VAL A 82 -8.30 6.44 7.77
N MET A 83 -9.17 5.45 7.55
CA MET A 83 -10.17 5.50 6.49
C MET A 83 -11.26 6.55 6.71
N SER A 84 -11.64 6.80 7.96
CA SER A 84 -12.58 7.89 8.29
C SER A 84 -11.96 9.25 7.98
N ASN A 85 -10.71 9.46 8.36
CA ASN A 85 -9.97 10.68 8.04
C ASN A 85 -9.77 10.84 6.54
N TYR A 86 -9.45 9.77 5.81
CA TYR A 86 -9.35 9.77 4.35
C TYR A 86 -10.65 10.25 3.70
N ARG A 87 -11.81 9.69 4.09
CA ARG A 87 -13.12 10.08 3.54
C ARG A 87 -13.45 11.55 3.85
N LEU A 88 -13.23 12.00 5.09
CA LEU A 88 -13.47 13.38 5.51
C LEU A 88 -12.58 14.38 4.78
N SER A 89 -11.28 14.12 4.71
CA SER A 89 -10.32 14.99 4.04
C SER A 89 -10.54 15.06 2.53
N ASN A 90 -11.06 13.98 1.91
CA ASN A 90 -11.40 14.00 0.49
C ASN A 90 -12.66 14.82 0.21
N TYR A 91 -13.67 14.73 1.08
CA TYR A 91 -14.90 15.53 0.95
C TYR A 91 -14.63 17.04 1.04
N SER A 92 -13.65 17.46 1.84
CA SER A 92 -13.36 18.88 2.09
C SER A 92 -12.30 19.51 1.17
N CYS A 93 -11.66 18.75 0.27
CA CYS A 93 -10.54 19.27 -0.53
C CYS A 93 -10.95 19.90 -1.86
N GLU A 94 -10.59 21.17 -2.03
CA GLU A 94 -10.92 21.97 -3.23
C GLU A 94 -9.90 21.87 -4.37
N SER A 95 -8.74 21.20 -4.17
CA SER A 95 -7.73 21.05 -5.24
C SER A 95 -7.18 19.63 -5.36
N ALA A 96 -6.90 19.20 -6.60
CA ALA A 96 -6.31 17.91 -6.91
C ALA A 96 -4.92 17.72 -6.24
N VAL A 97 -4.15 18.81 -6.11
CA VAL A 97 -2.84 18.76 -5.45
C VAL A 97 -3.00 18.42 -3.97
N GLN A 98 -3.97 19.03 -3.28
CA GLN A 98 -4.24 18.72 -1.87
C GLN A 98 -4.84 17.32 -1.69
N GLN A 99 -5.71 16.89 -2.61
CA GLN A 99 -6.23 15.51 -2.63
C GLN A 99 -5.09 14.49 -2.74
N ALA A 100 -4.10 14.74 -3.60
CA ALA A 100 -2.93 13.87 -3.71
C ALA A 100 -2.08 13.87 -2.42
N VAL A 101 -1.91 15.01 -1.73
CA VAL A 101 -1.25 15.06 -0.41
C VAL A 101 -1.96 14.12 0.56
N ASN A 102 -3.28 14.22 0.67
CA ASN A 102 -4.06 13.38 1.57
C ASN A 102 -3.88 11.90 1.25
N GLY A 103 -3.90 11.53 -0.03
CA GLY A 103 -3.66 10.15 -0.47
C GLY A 103 -2.29 9.62 -0.04
N PHE A 104 -1.22 10.40 -0.22
CA PHE A 104 0.11 10.01 0.26
C PHE A 104 0.15 9.86 1.78
N TYR A 105 -0.45 10.78 2.52
CA TYR A 105 -0.39 10.76 4.00
C TYR A 105 -1.17 9.60 4.59
N ARG A 106 -2.36 9.29 4.04
CA ARG A 106 -3.14 8.12 4.46
C ARG A 106 -2.46 6.82 4.06
N SER A 107 -1.70 6.81 2.96
CA SER A 107 -0.87 5.67 2.58
C SER A 107 0.25 5.43 3.59
N VAL A 108 0.92 6.48 4.07
CA VAL A 108 1.95 6.37 5.12
C VAL A 108 1.38 5.78 6.41
N GLU A 109 0.22 6.29 6.86
CA GLU A 109 -0.45 5.80 8.07
C GLU A 109 -0.91 4.35 7.93
N MET A 110 -1.41 3.96 6.75
CA MET A 110 -1.80 2.56 6.51
C MET A 110 -0.57 1.65 6.46
N LEU A 111 0.54 2.11 5.84
CA LEU A 111 1.80 1.37 5.84
C LEU A 111 2.40 1.25 7.25
N GLU A 112 2.23 2.25 8.13
CA GLU A 112 2.62 2.14 9.55
C GLU A 112 1.90 0.96 10.21
N ILE A 113 0.58 0.84 9.98
CA ILE A 113 -0.23 -0.26 10.51
C ILE A 113 0.25 -1.60 9.96
N ILE A 114 0.47 -1.69 8.65
CA ILE A 114 0.98 -2.92 8.01
C ILE A 114 2.34 -3.30 8.59
N ALA A 115 3.28 -2.36 8.71
CA ALA A 115 4.59 -2.60 9.27
C ALA A 115 4.51 -3.10 10.72
N LYS A 116 3.66 -2.49 11.55
CA LYS A 116 3.42 -2.94 12.93
C LYS A 116 2.77 -4.32 13.03
N ALA A 117 1.85 -4.65 12.11
CA ALA A 117 1.20 -5.95 12.08
C ALA A 117 2.15 -7.07 11.65
N LEU A 118 3.09 -6.76 10.75
CA LEU A 118 4.13 -7.68 10.30
C LEU A 118 5.27 -7.84 11.32
N ASP A 119 5.70 -6.77 11.99
CA ASP A 119 6.80 -6.75 12.99
C ASP A 119 6.43 -7.43 14.31
N LYS A 120 6.16 -8.74 14.27
CA LYS A 120 5.70 -9.54 15.42
C LYS A 120 6.72 -9.60 16.56
N ASN A 121 7.99 -9.39 16.26
CA ASN A 121 9.09 -9.45 17.22
C ASN A 121 9.54 -8.05 17.71
N ASN A 122 8.85 -6.98 17.30
CA ASN A 122 9.20 -5.59 17.62
C ASN A 122 10.63 -5.19 17.19
N LYS A 123 11.18 -5.86 16.18
CA LYS A 123 12.53 -5.61 15.64
C LYS A 123 12.64 -4.22 15.02
N TYR A 124 11.57 -3.75 14.39
CA TYR A 124 11.55 -2.49 13.63
C TYR A 124 10.71 -1.39 14.29
N THR A 125 10.18 -1.60 15.49
CA THR A 125 9.39 -0.62 16.26
C THR A 125 10.03 0.76 16.33
N SER A 126 11.34 0.83 16.58
CA SER A 126 12.09 2.10 16.65
C SER A 126 12.18 2.79 15.29
N ASP A 127 12.42 2.02 14.23
CA ASP A 127 12.51 2.54 12.86
C ASP A 127 11.15 3.08 12.39
N ILE A 128 10.08 2.33 12.64
CA ILE A 128 8.69 2.74 12.36
C ILE A 128 8.39 4.06 13.09
N SER A 129 8.76 4.15 14.38
CA SER A 129 8.53 5.34 15.20
C SER A 129 9.34 6.55 14.70
N SER A 130 10.56 6.32 14.22
CA SER A 130 11.42 7.35 13.63
C SER A 130 10.79 7.93 12.36
N VAL A 131 10.35 7.06 11.43
CA VAL A 131 9.66 7.47 10.20
C VAL A 131 8.42 8.30 10.52
N MET A 132 7.60 7.86 11.48
CA MET A 132 6.39 8.58 11.88
C MET A 132 6.67 9.89 12.62
N SER A 133 7.78 10.00 13.32
CA SER A 133 8.21 11.25 13.95
C SER A 133 8.61 12.28 12.88
N SER A 134 9.38 11.86 11.87
CA SER A 134 9.71 12.69 10.72
C SER A 134 8.47 13.08 9.90
N TYR A 135 7.53 12.15 9.69
CA TYR A 135 6.24 12.41 9.06
C TYR A 135 5.50 13.56 9.75
N ARG A 136 5.31 13.47 11.08
CA ARG A 136 4.57 14.49 11.85
C ARG A 136 5.28 15.84 11.85
N LEU A 137 6.60 15.85 12.05
CA LEU A 137 7.39 17.08 12.05
C LEU A 137 7.32 17.79 10.69
N ASN A 138 7.47 17.03 9.61
CA ASN A 138 7.46 17.58 8.25
C ASN A 138 6.06 18.02 7.80
N ASN A 139 5.01 17.34 8.27
CA ASN A 139 3.64 17.80 8.07
C ASN A 139 3.42 19.16 8.73
N TYR A 140 3.90 19.34 9.96
CA TYR A 140 3.77 20.60 10.70
C TYR A 140 4.58 21.75 10.08
N SER A 141 5.76 21.48 9.52
CA SER A 141 6.70 22.52 9.05
C SER A 141 6.55 22.91 7.57
N CYS A 142 5.77 22.18 6.77
CA CYS A 142 5.68 22.43 5.34
C CYS A 142 4.62 23.46 4.96
N ASN A 143 5.04 24.48 4.21
CA ASN A 143 4.21 25.63 3.83
C ASN A 143 3.52 25.48 2.46
N GLY A 144 3.57 24.31 1.80
CA GLY A 144 2.97 24.14 0.48
C GLY A 144 2.68 22.69 0.07
N ALA A 145 1.54 22.50 -0.60
CA ALA A 145 1.04 21.19 -1.01
C ALA A 145 2.02 20.37 -1.88
N PRO A 146 2.80 20.94 -2.83
CA PRO A 146 3.79 20.16 -3.58
C PRO A 146 4.85 19.53 -2.68
N GLN A 147 5.39 20.28 -1.71
CA GLN A 147 6.41 19.76 -0.79
C GLN A 147 5.81 18.75 0.19
N GLN A 148 4.55 18.93 0.60
CA GLN A 148 3.83 17.93 1.38
C GLN A 148 3.71 16.60 0.64
N GLN A 149 3.43 16.61 -0.67
CA GLN A 149 3.41 15.37 -1.48
C GLN A 149 4.79 14.70 -1.52
N ALA A 150 5.86 15.47 -1.72
CA ALA A 150 7.22 14.93 -1.72
C ALA A 150 7.55 14.24 -0.40
N ASN A 151 7.21 14.88 0.72
CA ASN A 151 7.40 14.30 2.04
C ASN A 151 6.59 13.02 2.23
N GLY A 152 5.33 13.01 1.81
CA GLY A 152 4.47 11.83 1.88
C GLY A 152 5.04 10.66 1.07
N ALA A 153 5.44 10.92 -0.18
CA ALA A 153 6.09 9.92 -1.03
C ALA A 153 7.37 9.36 -0.38
N TYR A 154 8.17 10.20 0.27
CA TYR A 154 9.39 9.77 0.96
C TYR A 154 9.12 8.92 2.19
N ARG A 155 8.10 9.26 2.99
CA ARG A 155 7.72 8.44 4.13
C ARG A 155 7.16 7.09 3.70
N MET A 156 6.47 7.02 2.54
CA MET A 156 6.06 5.74 1.97
C MET A 156 7.26 4.86 1.64
N VAL A 157 8.30 5.40 0.98
CA VAL A 157 9.54 4.66 0.66
C VAL A 157 10.19 4.08 1.90
N GLU A 158 10.34 4.88 2.95
CA GLU A 158 11.00 4.41 4.18
C GLU A 158 10.16 3.37 4.93
N MET A 159 8.84 3.51 4.96
CA MET A 159 7.98 2.50 5.57
C MET A 159 7.99 1.19 4.76
N LEU A 160 8.03 1.28 3.43
CA LEU A 160 8.17 0.13 2.54
C LEU A 160 9.55 -0.53 2.66
N GLU A 161 10.62 0.22 2.92
CA GLU A 161 11.95 -0.35 3.23
C GLU A 161 11.86 -1.25 4.46
N ILE A 162 11.19 -0.79 5.52
CA ILE A 162 10.99 -1.55 6.75
C ILE A 162 10.18 -2.83 6.47
N ILE A 163 9.05 -2.71 5.75
CA ILE A 163 8.21 -3.86 5.38
C ILE A 163 8.99 -4.86 4.53
N ALA A 164 9.73 -4.40 3.53
CA ALA A 164 10.54 -5.27 2.68
C ALA A 164 11.61 -6.01 3.49
N LYS A 165 12.27 -5.35 4.44
CA LYS A 165 13.26 -5.98 5.33
C LYS A 165 12.65 -6.98 6.31
N GLU A 166 11.45 -6.71 6.82
CA GLU A 166 10.73 -7.65 7.70
C GLU A 166 10.30 -8.90 6.93
N LEU A 167 9.90 -8.75 5.67
CA LEU A 167 9.49 -9.87 4.82
C LEU A 167 10.67 -10.68 4.26
N ASP A 168 11.81 -10.04 3.95
CA ASP A 168 13.05 -10.67 3.43
C ASP A 168 13.79 -11.51 4.51
N THR A 169 13.09 -12.50 5.05
CA THR A 169 13.56 -13.33 6.17
C THR A 169 14.81 -14.15 5.84
N ASN A 170 15.02 -14.47 4.55
CA ASN A 170 16.18 -15.22 4.08
C ASN A 170 17.33 -14.31 3.60
N GLY A 171 17.15 -12.99 3.63
CA GLY A 171 18.15 -12.03 3.17
C GLY A 171 18.43 -12.05 1.67
N LYS A 172 17.52 -12.61 0.87
CA LYS A 172 17.66 -12.76 -0.59
C LYS A 172 17.71 -11.40 -1.29
N TYR A 173 16.95 -10.43 -0.80
CA TYR A 173 16.80 -9.11 -1.43
C TYR A 173 17.50 -7.99 -0.64
N THR A 174 18.26 -8.31 0.41
CA THR A 174 18.92 -7.32 1.27
C THR A 174 19.84 -6.36 0.50
N SER A 175 20.60 -6.87 -0.48
CA SER A 175 21.44 -6.03 -1.35
C SER A 175 20.62 -5.13 -2.26
N ASP A 176 19.52 -5.64 -2.82
CA ASP A 176 18.63 -4.89 -3.71
C ASP A 176 17.94 -3.76 -2.94
N ILE A 177 17.38 -4.04 -1.76
CA ILE A 177 16.79 -3.04 -0.87
C ILE A 177 17.81 -1.95 -0.55
N SER A 178 19.05 -2.33 -0.22
CA SER A 178 20.12 -1.38 0.10
C SER A 178 20.51 -0.51 -1.10
N SER A 179 20.54 -1.09 -2.30
CA SER A 179 20.80 -0.39 -3.55
C SER A 179 19.72 0.63 -3.86
N ILE A 180 18.44 0.22 -3.78
CA ILE A 180 17.27 1.10 -3.96
C ILE A 180 17.35 2.29 -3.00
N MET A 181 17.63 2.04 -1.72
CA MET A 181 17.72 3.11 -0.71
C MET A 181 18.94 4.01 -0.90
N SER A 182 20.03 3.50 -1.47
CA SER A 182 21.18 4.33 -1.84
C SER A 182 20.84 5.26 -3.00
N SER A 183 20.19 4.73 -4.05
CA SER A 183 19.72 5.55 -5.18
C SER A 183 18.63 6.55 -4.76
N TYR A 184 17.74 6.18 -3.84
CA TYR A 184 16.76 7.09 -3.24
C TYR A 184 17.44 8.32 -2.63
N ARG A 185 18.44 8.11 -1.77
CA ARG A 185 19.17 9.19 -1.08
C ARG A 185 19.97 10.05 -2.05
N LEU A 186 20.71 9.41 -2.96
CA LEU A 186 21.52 10.11 -3.96
C LEU A 186 20.65 11.00 -4.86
N ASN A 187 19.59 10.44 -5.43
CA ASN A 187 18.72 11.17 -6.34
C ASN A 187 17.94 12.27 -5.62
N ASN A 188 17.55 12.05 -4.37
CA ASN A 188 16.91 13.11 -3.57
C ASN A 188 17.82 14.33 -3.42
N TYR A 189 19.12 14.13 -3.16
CA TYR A 189 20.09 15.23 -3.07
C TYR A 189 20.20 16.02 -4.38
N SER A 190 20.00 15.37 -5.52
CA SER A 190 20.05 15.99 -6.85
C SER A 190 18.71 16.57 -7.35
N CYS A 191 17.61 16.41 -6.61
CA CYS A 191 16.31 16.93 -7.02
C CYS A 191 16.26 18.47 -6.92
N SER A 192 15.86 19.14 -8.00
CA SER A 192 15.74 20.61 -8.06
C SER A 192 14.38 21.15 -7.59
N GLY A 193 13.42 20.27 -7.26
CA GLY A 193 12.10 20.67 -6.76
C GLY A 193 11.20 19.50 -6.39
N ALA A 194 10.07 19.84 -5.77
CA ALA A 194 9.09 18.86 -5.29
C ALA A 194 8.56 17.88 -6.37
N PRO A 195 8.33 18.27 -7.64
CA PRO A 195 7.90 17.31 -8.67
C PRO A 195 8.92 16.18 -8.89
N GLN A 196 10.21 16.51 -8.97
CA GLN A 196 11.29 15.52 -9.10
C GLN A 196 11.40 14.65 -7.85
N GLN A 197 11.23 15.24 -6.67
CA GLN A 197 11.21 14.51 -5.41
C GLN A 197 10.06 13.48 -5.39
N VAL A 198 8.85 13.88 -5.78
CA VAL A 198 7.73 12.94 -5.83
C VAL A 198 7.99 11.83 -6.86
N ALA A 199 8.51 12.17 -8.05
CA ALA A 199 8.86 11.16 -9.05
C ALA A 199 9.86 10.13 -8.50
N ASN A 200 10.97 10.60 -7.91
CA ASN A 200 11.96 9.76 -7.24
C ASN A 200 11.32 8.89 -6.14
N GLY A 201 10.49 9.49 -5.28
CA GLY A 201 9.77 8.75 -4.23
C GLY A 201 8.89 7.64 -4.80
N THR A 202 8.04 7.95 -5.79
CA THR A 202 7.14 6.96 -6.40
C THR A 202 7.90 5.83 -7.11
N TYR A 203 9.07 6.09 -7.68
CA TYR A 203 9.89 5.04 -8.31
C TYR A 203 10.47 4.08 -7.29
N ARG A 204 10.98 4.60 -6.18
CA ARG A 204 11.50 3.78 -5.09
C ARG A 204 10.38 2.99 -4.41
N THR A 205 9.18 3.56 -4.33
CA THR A 205 7.97 2.85 -3.90
C THR A 205 7.70 1.63 -4.79
N VAL A 206 7.70 1.78 -6.12
CA VAL A 206 7.47 0.66 -7.06
C VAL A 206 8.55 -0.42 -6.92
N GLU A 207 9.82 -0.05 -6.82
CA GLU A 207 10.93 -1.00 -6.69
C GLU A 207 10.85 -1.80 -5.36
N LEU A 208 10.49 -1.15 -4.25
CA LEU A 208 10.30 -1.84 -2.98
C LEU A 208 9.05 -2.73 -3.00
N LEU A 209 7.96 -2.29 -3.65
CA LEU A 209 6.76 -3.11 -3.81
C LEU A 209 7.01 -4.33 -4.71
N GLU A 210 7.90 -4.26 -5.70
CA GLU A 210 8.33 -5.43 -6.47
C GLU A 210 8.96 -6.48 -5.56
N ILE A 211 9.85 -6.06 -4.65
CA ILE A 211 10.50 -6.95 -3.68
C ILE A 211 9.46 -7.55 -2.73
N ILE A 212 8.59 -6.71 -2.16
CA ILE A 212 7.51 -7.16 -1.26
C ILE A 212 6.63 -8.18 -1.96
N ALA A 213 6.18 -7.90 -3.19
CA ALA A 213 5.34 -8.80 -3.98
C ALA A 213 6.02 -10.17 -4.21
N LYS A 214 7.32 -10.18 -4.51
CA LYS A 214 8.09 -11.42 -4.67
C LYS A 214 8.24 -12.21 -3.36
N GLU A 215 8.45 -11.53 -2.24
CA GLU A 215 8.53 -12.18 -0.92
C GLU A 215 7.19 -12.77 -0.48
N VAL A 216 6.07 -12.10 -0.78
CA VAL A 216 4.74 -12.60 -0.41
C VAL A 216 4.16 -13.61 -1.40
N ASP A 217 4.65 -13.68 -2.65
CA ASP A 217 4.30 -14.70 -3.65
C ASP A 217 5.01 -16.03 -3.36
N THR A 218 4.76 -16.60 -2.18
CA THR A 218 5.47 -17.78 -1.67
C THR A 218 5.32 -19.04 -2.53
N LYS A 219 4.27 -19.09 -3.37
CA LYS A 219 3.96 -20.20 -4.28
C LYS A 219 4.34 -19.91 -5.74
N GLY A 220 4.84 -18.70 -6.04
CA GLY A 220 5.18 -18.29 -7.40
C GLY A 220 3.99 -18.11 -8.35
N LYS A 221 2.77 -18.00 -7.82
CA LYS A 221 1.52 -17.92 -8.61
C LYS A 221 1.43 -16.61 -9.39
N TYR A 222 1.97 -15.52 -8.83
CA TYR A 222 1.85 -14.17 -9.38
C TYR A 222 3.14 -13.63 -10.01
N THR A 223 4.19 -14.46 -10.09
CA THR A 223 5.51 -14.06 -10.61
C THR A 223 5.44 -13.47 -12.03
N SER A 224 4.55 -14.00 -12.89
CA SER A 224 4.35 -13.47 -14.24
C SER A 224 3.66 -12.10 -14.24
N ASP A 225 2.66 -11.90 -13.38
CA ASP A 225 1.97 -10.61 -13.21
C ASP A 225 2.92 -9.54 -12.69
N ILE A 226 3.73 -9.86 -11.67
CA ILE A 226 4.78 -8.96 -11.15
C ILE A 226 5.72 -8.55 -12.29
N SER A 227 6.18 -9.52 -13.08
CA SER A 227 7.10 -9.28 -14.20
C SER A 227 6.46 -8.39 -15.28
N SER A 228 5.17 -8.58 -15.56
CA SER A 228 4.41 -7.79 -16.52
C SER A 228 4.28 -6.32 -16.09
N VAL A 229 3.91 -6.09 -14.83
CA VAL A 229 3.83 -4.74 -14.23
C VAL A 229 5.20 -4.06 -14.31
N MET A 230 6.28 -4.77 -13.93
CA MET A 230 7.62 -4.20 -13.96
C MET A 230 8.17 -3.96 -15.36
N SER A 231 7.78 -4.77 -16.34
CA SER A 231 8.12 -4.53 -17.75
C SER A 231 7.44 -3.26 -18.26
N SER A 232 6.16 -3.09 -17.93
CA SER A 232 5.39 -1.88 -18.27
C SER A 232 5.91 -0.64 -17.55
N TYR A 233 6.32 -0.76 -16.29
CA TYR A 233 6.97 0.30 -15.53
C TYR A 233 8.24 0.78 -16.23
N ARG A 234 9.14 -0.15 -16.59
CA ARG A 234 10.42 0.17 -17.25
C ARG A 234 10.19 0.83 -18.60
N LEU A 235 9.34 0.24 -19.45
CA LEU A 235 9.02 0.79 -20.78
C LEU A 235 8.47 2.21 -20.68
N ASN A 236 7.46 2.42 -19.82
CA ASN A 236 6.82 3.73 -19.67
C ASN A 236 7.75 4.76 -19.06
N ASN A 237 8.67 4.36 -18.17
CA ASN A 237 9.67 5.26 -17.61
C ASN A 237 10.58 5.83 -18.69
N TYR A 238 11.04 5.01 -19.65
CA TYR A 238 11.85 5.47 -20.77
C TYR A 238 11.14 6.50 -21.66
N SER A 239 9.81 6.47 -21.72
CA SER A 239 8.99 7.34 -22.57
C SER A 239 8.35 8.53 -21.82
N CYS A 240 8.67 8.75 -20.54
CA CYS A 240 8.10 9.88 -19.80
C CYS A 240 8.87 11.18 -20.09
N ASP A 241 8.16 12.23 -20.51
CA ASP A 241 8.75 13.52 -20.88
C ASP A 241 8.86 14.51 -19.71
N SER A 242 8.32 14.17 -18.53
CA SER A 242 8.35 15.03 -17.34
C SER A 242 8.31 14.27 -16.03
N ALA A 243 8.84 14.88 -14.96
CA ALA A 243 8.75 14.34 -13.60
C ALA A 243 7.30 14.13 -13.13
N VAL A 244 6.35 14.95 -13.60
CA VAL A 244 4.93 14.79 -13.27
C VAL A 244 4.38 13.51 -13.90
N GLN A 245 4.71 13.23 -15.16
CA GLN A 245 4.30 12.01 -15.84
C GLN A 245 4.98 10.78 -15.25
N GLN A 246 6.25 10.89 -14.87
CA GLN A 246 6.97 9.84 -14.12
C GLN A 246 6.24 9.50 -12.81
N ALA A 247 5.83 10.51 -12.04
CA ALA A 247 5.08 10.32 -10.81
C ALA A 247 3.71 9.65 -11.02
N VAL A 248 2.99 10.01 -12.10
CA VAL A 248 1.74 9.33 -12.47
C VAL A 248 2.00 7.85 -12.78
N ASN A 249 2.97 7.55 -13.66
CA ASN A 249 3.32 6.19 -14.01
C ASN A 249 3.73 5.38 -12.77
N GLY A 250 4.54 5.96 -11.88
CA GLY A 250 4.93 5.33 -10.62
C GLY A 250 3.71 5.02 -9.74
N THR A 251 2.79 5.96 -9.58
CA THR A 251 1.57 5.76 -8.78
C THR A 251 0.68 4.65 -9.35
N TYR A 252 0.65 4.48 -10.68
CA TYR A 252 -0.16 3.44 -11.33
C TYR A 252 0.43 2.05 -11.09
N ARG A 253 1.74 1.93 -11.20
CA ARG A 253 2.48 0.69 -10.91
C ARG A 253 2.42 0.33 -9.43
N THR A 254 2.38 1.33 -8.55
CA THR A 254 2.09 1.13 -7.11
C THR A 254 0.75 0.43 -6.90
N VAL A 255 -0.33 0.88 -7.54
CA VAL A 255 -1.66 0.27 -7.40
C VAL A 255 -1.67 -1.17 -7.90
N GLU A 256 -1.07 -1.42 -9.07
CA GLU A 256 -1.01 -2.77 -9.67
C GLU A 256 -0.17 -3.75 -8.83
N LEU A 257 0.97 -3.31 -8.29
CA LEU A 257 1.75 -4.15 -7.38
C LEU A 257 1.02 -4.40 -6.06
N LEU A 258 0.32 -3.40 -5.52
CA LEU A 258 -0.48 -3.58 -4.31
C LEU A 258 -1.66 -4.52 -4.54
N GLU A 259 -2.28 -4.53 -5.73
CA GLU A 259 -3.28 -5.52 -6.11
C GLU A 259 -2.70 -6.94 -6.00
N ILE A 260 -1.51 -7.15 -6.56
CA ILE A 260 -0.82 -8.45 -6.51
C ILE A 260 -0.49 -8.81 -5.06
N ILE A 261 0.05 -7.88 -4.27
CA ILE A 261 0.38 -8.11 -2.85
C ILE A 261 -0.87 -8.48 -2.05
N ALA A 262 -2.00 -7.79 -2.27
CA ALA A 262 -3.27 -8.10 -1.62
C ALA A 262 -3.74 -9.52 -1.97
N LYS A 263 -3.66 -9.91 -3.26
CA LYS A 263 -3.95 -11.27 -3.71
C LYS A 263 -3.02 -12.31 -3.08
N CYS A 264 -1.72 -12.04 -3.02
CA CYS A 264 -0.75 -12.93 -2.38
C CYS A 264 -1.09 -13.17 -0.90
N PHE A 265 -1.37 -12.10 -0.14
CA PHE A 265 -1.75 -12.25 1.27
C PHE A 265 -3.04 -13.05 1.44
N ALA A 266 -4.08 -12.74 0.66
CA ALA A 266 -5.34 -13.48 0.70
C ALA A 266 -5.19 -14.96 0.31
N ASP A 267 -4.40 -15.27 -0.73
CA ASP A 267 -4.08 -16.64 -1.14
C ASP A 267 -3.28 -17.41 -0.07
N ASN A 268 -2.33 -16.74 0.57
CA ASN A 268 -1.54 -17.34 1.65
C ASN A 268 -2.42 -17.67 2.86
N ALA A 269 -3.47 -16.88 3.09
CA ALA A 269 -4.48 -17.12 4.11
C ALA A 269 -5.62 -18.08 3.67
N GLY A 270 -5.63 -18.53 2.42
CA GLY A 270 -6.65 -19.44 1.87
C GLY A 270 -8.02 -18.79 1.66
N ARG A 271 -8.06 -17.49 1.37
CA ARG A 271 -9.29 -16.70 1.22
C ARG A 271 -9.71 -16.45 -0.23
N ILE A 272 -8.86 -16.79 -1.20
CA ILE A 272 -9.13 -16.77 -2.65
C ILE A 272 -8.48 -17.98 -3.35
#